data_AF-A0A964V065-F1
#
_entry.id   AF-A0A964V065-F1
#
_cell.length_a   1.000
_cell.length_b   1.000
_cell.length_c   1.000
_cell.angle_alpha   90.00
_cell.angle_beta   90.00
_cell.angle_gamma   90.00
#
_symmetry.space_group_name_H-M   'P 1'
#
loop_
_entity.id
_entity.type
_entity.pdbx_description
1 polymer ?
#
loop_
_entity_poly.entity_id
_entity_poly.type
_entity_poly.pdbx_seq_one_letter_code
_entity_poly.pdbx_strand_id
1 'polypeptide(L)'
;MTERSHLMDGLRVLAAHLIVLHHLVTNGPLGQTLQPLWPGLFQLLHDHGRYATQVFLVMAGYLSALALLGPQPPTVVRNIGKRYARLMPAYLLAILMVALVVTCLRPWINQDWLTEPPTLQQWLSHALLIQSLIDQPAMTVGAWYVAIDFQLFVVLNVLVWGLLRLGFKQGSVLISLAVLCLASQWVFNRNPDGDVWALYFFESYGLGAVLAYAMHDPRGNVPARGVLLLCMCSAVVAGLIYPRPRLLISVAVCALLWWGVYRWRPPAALSRWLQRQSDASYSLFVTHF
;
A
#
# COMPACT_ATOMS: atom_id res chain seq x y z
N MET A 1 -8.21 22.79 0.82
CA MET A 1 -7.26 21.86 0.16
C MET A 1 -6.11 21.66 1.12
N THR A 2 -5.81 20.43 1.53
CA THR A 2 -4.62 20.13 2.33
C THR A 2 -3.38 20.33 1.44
N GLU A 3 -2.37 21.02 1.96
CA GLU A 3 -1.11 21.28 1.26
C GLU A 3 -0.41 19.93 0.96
N ARG A 4 0.17 19.79 -0.24
CA ARG A 4 0.86 18.56 -0.66
C ARG A 4 2.12 18.36 0.18
N SER A 5 2.28 17.19 0.81
CA SER A 5 3.44 16.88 1.63
C SER A 5 4.62 16.39 0.79
N HIS A 6 5.74 17.13 0.82
CA HIS A 6 6.98 16.73 0.16
C HIS A 6 7.58 15.44 0.74
N LEU A 7 7.39 15.19 2.05
CA LEU A 7 7.87 13.97 2.69
C LEU A 7 7.19 12.74 2.10
N MET A 8 5.86 12.82 1.93
CA MET A 8 5.11 11.74 1.32
C MET A 8 5.51 11.52 -0.14
N ASP A 9 5.83 12.59 -0.88
CA ASP A 9 6.37 12.48 -2.24
C ASP A 9 7.72 11.74 -2.24
N GLY A 10 8.66 12.12 -1.37
CA GLY A 10 9.96 11.45 -1.25
C GLY A 10 9.85 9.98 -0.86
N LEU A 11 9.02 9.68 0.14
CA LEU A 11 8.75 8.30 0.56
C LEU A 11 8.15 7.47 -0.57
N ARG A 12 7.21 8.03 -1.35
CA ARG A 12 6.61 7.35 -2.49
C ARG A 12 7.64 7.03 -3.58
N VAL A 13 8.47 8.01 -3.92
CA VAL A 13 9.53 7.84 -4.94
C VAL A 13 10.51 6.76 -4.50
N LEU A 14 11.02 6.84 -3.26
CA LEU A 14 11.95 5.86 -2.72
C LEU A 14 11.34 4.45 -2.73
N ALA A 15 10.13 4.31 -2.20
CA ALA A 15 9.45 3.02 -2.12
C ALA A 15 9.17 2.42 -3.50
N ALA A 16 8.73 3.23 -4.47
CA ALA A 16 8.50 2.77 -5.85
C ALA A 16 9.78 2.18 -6.47
N HIS A 17 10.91 2.87 -6.34
CA HIS A 17 12.18 2.40 -6.89
C HIS A 17 12.70 1.14 -6.18
N LEU A 18 12.56 1.06 -4.85
CA LEU A 18 12.96 -0.13 -4.11
C LEU A 18 12.16 -1.37 -4.53
N ILE A 19 10.86 -1.22 -4.79
CA ILE A 19 10.01 -2.32 -5.27
C ILE A 19 10.40 -2.74 -6.68
N VAL A 20 10.62 -1.79 -7.58
CA VAL A 20 11.08 -2.09 -8.95
C VAL A 20 12.42 -2.82 -8.91
N LEU A 21 13.39 -2.34 -8.12
CA LEU A 21 14.69 -2.99 -7.97
C LEU A 21 14.58 -4.40 -7.36
N HIS A 22 13.72 -4.58 -6.36
CA HIS A 22 13.42 -5.88 -5.79
C HIS A 22 12.95 -6.88 -6.86
N HIS A 23 12.01 -6.47 -7.71
CA HIS A 23 11.49 -7.35 -8.76
C HIS A 23 12.49 -7.60 -9.88
N LEU A 24 13.28 -6.60 -10.29
CA LEU A 24 14.34 -6.80 -11.27
C LEU A 24 15.41 -7.80 -10.78
N VAL A 25 15.75 -7.75 -9.49
CA VAL A 25 16.71 -8.68 -8.87
C VAL A 25 16.10 -10.08 -8.68
N THR A 26 14.80 -10.18 -8.42
CA THR A 26 14.13 -11.44 -8.09
C THR A 26 13.67 -12.22 -9.31
N ASN A 27 13.14 -11.52 -10.33
CA ASN A 27 12.51 -12.12 -11.50
C ASN A 27 13.37 -12.02 -12.77
N GLY A 28 14.41 -11.16 -12.76
CA GLY A 28 15.19 -10.80 -13.95
C GLY A 28 16.66 -11.23 -13.90
N PRO A 29 17.38 -11.10 -15.03
CA PRO A 29 18.80 -11.44 -15.13
C PRO A 29 19.70 -10.55 -14.27
N LEU A 30 19.19 -9.40 -13.79
CA LEU A 30 19.94 -8.49 -12.92
C LEU A 30 20.43 -9.18 -11.64
N GLY A 31 19.62 -10.10 -11.08
CA GLY A 31 20.02 -10.85 -9.89
C GLY A 31 21.29 -11.69 -10.10
N GLN A 32 21.40 -12.35 -11.25
CA GLN A 32 22.54 -13.22 -11.60
C GLN A 32 23.86 -12.43 -11.70
N THR A 33 23.78 -11.18 -12.18
CA THR A 33 24.95 -10.28 -12.27
C THR A 33 25.27 -9.62 -10.94
N LEU A 34 24.25 -9.23 -10.17
CA LEU A 34 24.43 -8.45 -8.94
C LEU A 34 24.94 -9.32 -7.77
N GLN A 35 24.50 -10.58 -7.69
CA GLN A 35 24.87 -11.51 -6.61
C GLN A 35 26.40 -11.68 -6.44
N PRO A 36 27.20 -11.95 -7.51
CA PRO A 36 28.65 -12.08 -7.36
C PRO A 36 29.38 -10.75 -7.14
N LEU A 37 28.87 -9.63 -7.67
CA LEU A 37 29.54 -8.32 -7.63
C LEU A 37 29.29 -7.56 -6.31
N TRP A 38 28.05 -7.57 -5.83
CA TRP A 38 27.62 -6.90 -4.60
C TRP A 38 26.61 -7.75 -3.82
N PRO A 39 27.07 -8.83 -3.15
CA PRO A 39 26.19 -9.79 -2.48
C PRO A 39 25.32 -9.15 -1.40
N GLY A 40 25.85 -8.17 -0.65
CA GLY A 40 25.08 -7.46 0.37
C GLY A 40 23.92 -6.64 -0.19
N LEU A 41 24.12 -5.97 -1.33
CA LEU A 41 23.05 -5.21 -1.99
C LEU A 41 22.02 -6.15 -2.61
N PHE A 42 22.47 -7.25 -3.24
CA PHE A 42 21.59 -8.28 -3.75
C PHE A 42 20.67 -8.83 -2.64
N GLN A 43 21.25 -9.22 -1.51
CA GLN A 43 20.50 -9.76 -0.37
C GLN A 43 19.50 -8.74 0.19
N LEU A 44 19.91 -7.47 0.32
CA LEU A 44 19.02 -6.41 0.77
C LEU A 44 17.80 -6.25 -0.16
N LEU A 45 18.04 -6.18 -1.48
CA LEU A 45 16.97 -5.98 -2.45
C LEU A 45 16.08 -7.22 -2.56
N HIS A 46 16.66 -8.42 -2.60
CA HIS A 46 15.93 -9.68 -2.74
C HIS A 46 15.09 -10.00 -1.49
N ASP A 47 15.69 -9.97 -0.30
CA ASP A 47 15.01 -10.43 0.92
C ASP A 47 14.06 -9.36 1.49
N HIS A 48 14.45 -8.08 1.39
CA HIS A 48 13.79 -6.99 2.12
C HIS A 48 13.08 -5.96 1.23
N GLY A 49 13.39 -5.90 -0.06
CA GLY A 49 12.85 -4.85 -0.95
C GLY A 49 11.32 -4.86 -1.05
N ARG A 50 10.68 -6.04 -0.98
CA ARG A 50 9.22 -6.17 -0.92
C ARG A 50 8.54 -5.41 0.22
N TYR A 51 9.26 -5.15 1.33
CA TYR A 51 8.69 -4.46 2.47
C TYR A 51 8.52 -2.95 2.24
N ALA A 52 9.09 -2.39 1.17
CA ALA A 52 8.83 -1.01 0.76
C ALA A 52 7.32 -0.75 0.49
N THR A 53 6.54 -1.79 0.20
CA THR A 53 5.07 -1.70 0.11
C THR A 53 4.41 -1.12 1.36
N GLN A 54 5.00 -1.35 2.55
CA GLN A 54 4.46 -0.83 3.81
C GLN A 54 4.39 0.70 3.81
N VAL A 55 5.33 1.37 3.13
CA VAL A 55 5.35 2.82 2.97
C VAL A 55 4.06 3.31 2.31
N PHE A 56 3.64 2.64 1.22
CA PHE A 56 2.42 2.99 0.51
C PHE A 56 1.17 2.73 1.35
N LEU A 57 1.11 1.59 2.06
CA LEU A 57 -0.04 1.20 2.88
C LEU A 57 -0.27 2.18 4.04
N VAL A 58 0.78 2.57 4.77
CA VAL A 58 0.68 3.57 5.85
C VAL A 58 0.22 4.91 5.30
N MET A 59 0.80 5.38 4.19
CA MET A 59 0.39 6.64 3.56
C MET A 59 -1.05 6.60 3.04
N ALA A 60 -1.47 5.48 2.44
CA ALA A 60 -2.81 5.30 1.91
C ALA A 60 -3.86 5.31 3.04
N GLY A 61 -3.57 4.65 4.16
CA GLY A 61 -4.41 4.68 5.35
C GLY A 61 -4.55 6.08 5.94
N TYR A 62 -3.43 6.81 6.07
CA TYR A 62 -3.41 8.19 6.54
C TYR A 62 -4.27 9.11 5.67
N LEU A 63 -4.05 9.10 4.35
CA LEU A 63 -4.80 9.97 3.42
C LEU A 63 -6.28 9.60 3.35
N SER A 64 -6.61 8.31 3.44
CA SER A 64 -8.00 7.84 3.37
C SER A 64 -8.77 8.21 4.63
N ALA A 65 -8.18 8.05 5.81
CA ALA A 65 -8.78 8.51 7.06
C ALA A 65 -8.90 10.04 7.11
N LEU A 66 -7.86 10.77 6.66
CA LEU A 66 -7.90 12.23 6.58
C LEU A 66 -9.05 12.73 5.70
N ALA A 67 -9.32 12.06 4.57
CA ALA A 67 -10.45 12.39 3.71
C ALA A 67 -11.82 12.15 4.40
N LEU A 68 -11.91 11.15 5.28
CA LEU A 68 -13.12 10.83 6.05
C LEU A 68 -13.34 11.75 7.26
N LEU A 69 -12.29 12.37 7.78
CA LEU A 69 -12.38 13.40 8.83
C LEU A 69 -12.86 14.76 8.30
N GLY A 70 -12.95 14.94 6.98
CA GLY A 70 -13.43 16.16 6.35
C GLY A 70 -14.93 16.46 6.59
N PRO A 71 -15.38 17.70 6.34
CA PRO A 71 -16.70 18.20 6.75
C PRO A 71 -17.90 17.55 6.04
N GLN A 72 -17.70 16.87 4.90
CA GLN A 72 -18.76 16.13 4.21
C GLN A 72 -18.20 14.85 3.56
N PRO A 73 -18.20 13.71 4.25
CA PRO A 73 -17.81 12.46 3.63
C PRO A 73 -18.84 12.12 2.53
N PRO A 74 -18.41 11.89 1.27
CA PRO A 74 -19.31 11.38 0.23
C PRO A 74 -19.95 10.06 0.66
N THR A 75 -21.09 9.69 0.06
CA THR A 75 -21.68 8.37 0.29
C THR A 75 -20.64 7.28 0.04
N VAL A 76 -20.66 6.21 0.85
CA VAL A 76 -19.65 5.14 0.81
C VAL A 76 -19.47 4.57 -0.60
N VAL A 77 -20.58 4.32 -1.30
CA VAL A 77 -20.62 3.83 -2.68
C VAL A 77 -19.95 4.81 -3.64
N ARG A 78 -20.23 6.12 -3.53
CA ARG A 78 -19.62 7.15 -4.38
C ARG A 78 -18.12 7.24 -4.12
N ASN A 79 -17.67 7.08 -2.86
CA ASN A 79 -16.25 7.15 -2.55
C ASN A 79 -15.48 5.95 -3.12
N ILE A 80 -16.03 4.75 -2.96
CA ILE A 80 -15.48 3.50 -3.52
C ILE A 80 -15.46 3.58 -5.05
N GLY A 81 -16.55 4.00 -5.68
CA GLY A 81 -16.64 4.16 -7.14
C GLY A 81 -15.62 5.16 -7.68
N LYS A 82 -15.44 6.31 -7.01
CA LYS A 82 -14.40 7.28 -7.39
C LYS A 82 -12.98 6.73 -7.24
N ARG A 83 -12.71 5.96 -6.18
CA ARG A 83 -11.40 5.32 -5.99
C ARG A 83 -11.12 4.32 -7.10
N TYR A 84 -12.09 3.45 -7.41
CA TYR A 84 -12.00 2.48 -8.49
C TYR A 84 -11.77 3.17 -9.85
N ALA A 85 -12.60 4.16 -10.21
CA ALA A 85 -12.49 4.88 -11.47
C ALA A 85 -11.16 5.63 -11.64
N ARG A 86 -10.52 6.03 -10.53
CA ARG A 86 -9.18 6.64 -10.55
C ARG A 86 -8.05 5.61 -10.74
N LEU A 87 -8.18 4.45 -10.11
CA LEU A 87 -7.15 3.41 -10.06
C LEU A 87 -7.08 2.62 -11.38
N MET A 88 -8.25 2.24 -11.89
CA MET A 88 -8.37 1.24 -12.94
C MET A 88 -7.83 1.66 -14.31
N PRO A 89 -7.99 2.89 -14.82
CA PRO A 89 -7.57 3.20 -16.19
C PRO A 89 -6.08 2.91 -16.45
N ALA A 90 -5.19 3.39 -15.57
CA ALA A 90 -3.75 3.15 -15.72
C ALA A 90 -3.37 1.69 -15.42
N TYR A 91 -4.08 1.01 -14.51
CA TYR A 91 -3.84 -0.41 -14.24
C TYR A 91 -4.25 -1.30 -15.41
N LEU A 92 -5.45 -1.08 -15.98
CA LEU A 92 -5.95 -1.79 -17.16
C LEU A 92 -5.04 -1.55 -18.38
N LEU A 93 -4.56 -0.32 -18.56
CA LEU A 93 -3.58 -0.02 -19.59
C LEU A 93 -2.28 -0.80 -19.39
N ALA A 94 -1.78 -0.88 -18.15
CA ALA A 94 -0.55 -1.61 -17.85
C ALA A 94 -0.67 -3.10 -18.16
N ILE A 95 -1.74 -3.76 -17.69
CA ILE A 95 -1.96 -5.18 -17.99
C ILE A 95 -2.22 -5.42 -19.48
N LEU A 96 -2.80 -4.45 -20.20
CA LEU A 96 -2.92 -4.49 -21.66
C LEU A 96 -1.57 -4.42 -22.36
N MET A 97 -0.69 -3.53 -21.92
CA MET A 97 0.66 -3.44 -22.48
C MET A 97 1.43 -4.74 -22.25
N VAL A 98 1.39 -5.30 -21.03
CA VAL A 98 2.02 -6.59 -20.72
C VAL A 98 1.43 -7.70 -21.59
N ALA A 99 0.09 -7.79 -21.68
CA ALA A 99 -0.59 -8.79 -22.50
C ALA A 99 -0.18 -8.72 -23.98
N LEU A 100 -0.08 -7.52 -24.54
CA LEU A 100 0.36 -7.31 -25.93
C LEU A 100 1.81 -7.72 -26.12
N VAL A 101 2.71 -7.30 -25.24
CA VAL A 101 4.14 -7.66 -25.30
C VAL A 101 4.32 -9.17 -25.19
N VAL A 102 3.65 -9.82 -24.24
CA VAL A 102 3.69 -11.26 -24.05
C VAL A 102 3.15 -11.99 -25.28
N THR A 103 1.98 -11.60 -25.78
CA THR A 103 1.35 -12.23 -26.96
C THR A 103 2.24 -12.12 -28.19
N CYS A 104 2.88 -10.96 -28.38
CA CYS A 104 3.83 -10.77 -29.46
C CYS A 104 5.09 -11.60 -29.25
N LEU A 105 5.71 -11.60 -28.08
CA LEU A 105 7.03 -12.21 -27.87
C LEU A 105 7.01 -13.73 -27.66
N ARG A 106 5.89 -14.30 -27.18
CA ARG A 106 5.79 -15.73 -26.84
C ARG A 106 6.16 -16.69 -27.98
N PRO A 107 5.81 -16.44 -29.26
CA PRO A 107 6.26 -17.27 -30.37
C PRO A 107 7.78 -17.31 -30.59
N TRP A 108 8.52 -16.30 -30.12
CA TRP A 108 9.97 -16.19 -30.30
C TRP A 108 10.77 -16.49 -29.03
N ILE A 109 10.18 -16.32 -27.85
CA ILE A 109 10.81 -16.56 -26.55
C ILE A 109 10.11 -17.72 -25.85
N ASN A 110 10.72 -18.89 -25.95
CA ASN A 110 10.26 -20.10 -25.26
C ASN A 110 11.03 -20.29 -23.95
N GLN A 111 10.83 -19.38 -22.99
CA GLN A 111 11.39 -19.48 -21.65
C GLN A 111 10.29 -19.40 -20.59
N ASP A 112 10.47 -20.14 -19.50
CA ASP A 112 9.47 -20.32 -18.43
C ASP A 112 9.16 -19.02 -17.66
N TRP A 113 10.05 -18.02 -17.71
CA TRP A 113 9.81 -16.72 -17.08
C TRP A 113 8.83 -15.84 -17.87
N LEU A 114 8.65 -16.10 -19.17
CA LEU A 114 7.65 -15.38 -19.97
C LEU A 114 6.30 -16.04 -19.72
N THR A 115 5.30 -15.26 -19.29
CA THR A 115 3.96 -15.77 -19.00
C THR A 115 3.23 -16.21 -20.27
N GLU A 116 2.20 -17.05 -20.13
CA GLU A 116 1.30 -17.35 -21.25
C GLU A 116 0.40 -16.14 -21.60
N PRO A 117 -0.14 -16.08 -22.82
CA PRO A 117 -1.16 -15.10 -23.18
C PRO A 117 -2.36 -15.16 -22.22
N PRO A 118 -2.85 -14.01 -21.74
CA PRO A 118 -3.88 -13.98 -20.70
C PRO A 118 -5.23 -14.45 -21.21
N THR A 119 -5.93 -15.23 -20.38
CA THR A 119 -7.30 -15.70 -20.66
C THR A 119 -8.34 -14.61 -20.36
N LEU A 120 -9.57 -14.74 -20.90
CA LEU A 120 -10.68 -13.84 -20.57
C LEU A 120 -11.00 -13.85 -19.06
N GLN A 121 -10.90 -15.01 -18.41
CA GLN A 121 -11.09 -15.12 -16.97
C GLN A 121 -10.02 -14.33 -16.20
N GLN A 122 -8.77 -14.38 -16.63
CA GLN A 122 -7.68 -13.60 -16.03
C GLN A 122 -7.94 -12.10 -16.19
N TRP A 123 -8.36 -11.65 -17.37
CA TRP A 123 -8.77 -10.27 -17.62
C TRP A 123 -9.90 -9.79 -16.70
N LEU A 124 -10.98 -10.57 -16.62
CA LEU A 124 -12.14 -10.23 -15.78
C LEU A 124 -11.77 -10.20 -14.29
N SER A 125 -10.97 -11.16 -13.84
CA SER A 125 -10.53 -11.20 -12.43
C SER A 125 -9.67 -10.00 -12.04
N HIS A 126 -8.81 -9.53 -12.95
CA HIS A 126 -7.99 -8.33 -12.74
C HIS A 126 -8.84 -7.06 -12.80
N ALA A 127 -9.79 -6.98 -13.72
CA ALA A 127 -10.74 -5.87 -13.77
C ALA A 127 -11.56 -5.77 -12.47
N LEU A 128 -11.99 -6.89 -11.91
CA LEU A 128 -12.73 -6.95 -10.65
C LEU A 128 -11.84 -6.87 -9.40
N LEU A 129 -10.51 -6.89 -9.53
CA LEU A 129 -9.54 -6.93 -8.44
C LEU A 129 -9.71 -8.14 -7.49
N ILE A 130 -10.12 -9.29 -8.04
CA ILE A 130 -10.35 -10.55 -7.31
C ILE A 130 -9.36 -11.65 -7.69
N GLN A 131 -8.38 -11.37 -8.55
CA GLN A 131 -7.47 -12.37 -9.11
C GLN A 131 -6.79 -13.25 -8.03
N SER A 132 -6.33 -12.65 -6.94
CA SER A 132 -5.68 -13.38 -5.84
C SER A 132 -6.66 -14.18 -4.97
N LEU A 133 -7.96 -13.88 -5.02
CA LEU A 133 -8.99 -14.61 -4.25
C LEU A 133 -9.45 -15.89 -4.95
N ILE A 134 -9.20 -15.98 -6.25
CA ILE A 134 -9.57 -17.13 -7.11
C ILE A 134 -8.34 -17.78 -7.74
N ASP A 135 -7.17 -17.57 -7.13
CA ASP A 135 -5.87 -18.15 -7.51
C ASP A 135 -5.47 -17.93 -8.98
N GLN A 136 -5.83 -16.78 -9.56
CA GLN A 136 -5.41 -16.39 -10.90
C GLN A 136 -4.02 -15.75 -10.89
N PRO A 137 -3.10 -16.15 -11.79
CA PRO A 137 -1.77 -15.54 -11.90
C PRO A 137 -1.84 -14.05 -12.15
N ALA A 138 -0.99 -13.27 -11.48
CA ALA A 138 -0.90 -11.83 -11.67
C ALA A 138 -0.37 -11.49 -13.07
N MET A 139 -1.07 -10.63 -13.81
CA MET A 139 -0.65 -10.14 -15.13
C MET A 139 0.42 -9.05 -15.07
N THR A 140 0.59 -8.43 -13.91
CA THR A 140 1.68 -7.50 -13.63
C THR A 140 2.08 -7.67 -12.18
N VAL A 141 3.35 -7.44 -11.89
CA VAL A 141 3.91 -7.59 -10.55
C VAL A 141 3.20 -6.68 -9.53
N GLY A 142 2.74 -5.50 -9.96
CA GLY A 142 1.98 -4.57 -9.13
C GLY A 142 0.51 -4.96 -8.87
N ALA A 143 -0.05 -5.97 -9.56
CA ALA A 143 -1.49 -6.29 -9.53
C ALA A 143 -2.00 -6.60 -8.12
N TRP A 144 -1.19 -7.34 -7.35
CA TRP A 144 -1.51 -7.72 -5.98
C TRP A 144 -1.73 -6.50 -5.08
N TYR A 145 -0.82 -5.51 -5.12
CA TYR A 145 -0.94 -4.31 -4.31
C TYR A 145 -2.18 -3.48 -4.68
N VAL A 146 -2.49 -3.37 -5.97
CA VAL A 146 -3.68 -2.64 -6.46
C VAL A 146 -4.96 -3.24 -5.85
N ALA A 147 -5.06 -4.57 -5.82
CA ALA A 147 -6.20 -5.26 -5.20
C ALA A 147 -6.23 -5.06 -3.67
N ILE A 148 -5.10 -5.23 -2.98
CA ILE A 148 -5.03 -5.09 -1.52
C ILE A 148 -5.33 -3.64 -1.06
N ASP A 149 -4.75 -2.63 -1.72
CA ASP A 149 -5.02 -1.22 -1.42
C ASP A 149 -6.51 -0.87 -1.62
N PHE A 150 -7.13 -1.42 -2.67
CA PHE A 150 -8.56 -1.24 -2.89
C PHE A 150 -9.41 -1.94 -1.81
N GLN A 151 -9.10 -3.18 -1.45
CA GLN A 151 -9.78 -3.90 -0.37
C GLN A 151 -9.66 -3.13 0.97
N LEU A 152 -8.47 -2.65 1.32
CA LEU A 152 -8.22 -1.86 2.53
C LEU A 152 -9.04 -0.57 2.53
N PHE A 153 -9.08 0.13 1.40
CA PHE A 153 -9.90 1.33 1.23
C PHE A 153 -11.39 1.04 1.45
N VAL A 154 -11.89 -0.07 0.87
CA VAL A 154 -13.29 -0.50 1.06
C VAL A 154 -13.56 -0.81 2.52
N VAL A 155 -12.71 -1.62 3.19
CA VAL A 155 -12.87 -1.99 4.61
C VAL A 155 -12.94 -0.74 5.49
N LEU A 156 -12.00 0.20 5.33
CA LEU A 156 -12.00 1.44 6.10
C LEU A 156 -13.29 2.25 5.88
N ASN A 157 -13.68 2.45 4.62
CA ASN A 157 -14.84 3.26 4.27
C ASN A 157 -16.15 2.65 4.77
N VAL A 158 -16.32 1.34 4.62
CA VAL A 158 -17.51 0.62 5.09
C VAL A 158 -17.59 0.62 6.61
N LEU A 159 -16.47 0.38 7.30
CA LEU A 159 -16.40 0.41 8.76
C LEU A 159 -16.80 1.78 9.31
N VAL A 160 -16.17 2.85 8.82
CA VAL A 160 -16.44 4.22 9.27
C VAL A 160 -17.88 4.62 8.96
N TRP A 161 -18.35 4.36 7.73
CA TRP A 161 -19.72 4.63 7.33
C TRP A 161 -20.74 3.90 8.20
N GLY A 162 -20.54 2.60 8.43
CA GLY A 162 -21.44 1.75 9.21
C GLY A 162 -21.54 2.21 10.67
N LEU A 163 -20.40 2.48 11.32
CA LEU A 163 -20.38 2.98 12.69
C LEU A 163 -21.08 4.34 12.82
N LEU A 164 -20.80 5.28 11.92
CA LEU A 164 -21.45 6.59 11.96
C LEU A 164 -22.95 6.51 11.66
N ARG A 165 -23.38 5.61 10.75
CA ARG A 165 -24.80 5.32 10.47
C ARG A 165 -25.55 4.78 11.69
N LEU A 166 -24.88 3.98 12.51
CA LEU A 166 -25.41 3.45 13.76
C LEU A 166 -25.40 4.47 14.92
N GLY A 167 -24.95 5.70 14.68
CA GLY A 167 -24.91 6.77 15.68
C GLY A 167 -23.66 6.76 16.58
N PHE A 168 -22.66 5.92 16.28
CA PHE A 168 -21.40 5.95 17.02
C PHE A 168 -20.61 7.24 16.77
N LYS A 169 -19.85 7.66 17.78
CA LYS A 169 -19.01 8.86 17.72
C LYS A 169 -17.64 8.53 17.10
N GLN A 170 -16.92 9.56 16.67
CA GLN A 170 -15.56 9.44 16.13
C GLN A 170 -14.58 8.68 17.05
N GLY A 171 -14.77 8.77 18.38
CA GLY A 171 -13.97 7.98 19.32
C GLY A 171 -14.19 6.48 19.20
N SER A 172 -15.43 6.03 18.99
CA SER A 172 -15.74 4.61 18.75
C SER A 172 -15.14 4.14 17.43
N VAL A 173 -15.17 4.96 16.38
CA VAL A 173 -14.51 4.68 15.11
C VAL A 173 -13.01 4.47 15.31
N LEU A 174 -12.34 5.38 16.04
CA LEU A 174 -10.93 5.24 16.34
C LEU A 174 -10.62 3.95 17.10
N ILE A 175 -11.42 3.62 18.11
CA ILE A 175 -11.24 2.38 18.89
C ILE A 175 -11.42 1.15 17.99
N SER A 176 -12.42 1.14 17.09
CA SER A 176 -12.62 0.05 16.14
C SER A 176 -11.44 -0.09 15.17
N LEU A 177 -10.87 1.02 14.69
CA LEU A 177 -9.66 1.01 13.87
C LEU A 177 -8.46 0.44 14.63
N ALA A 178 -8.30 0.83 15.90
CA ALA A 178 -7.25 0.31 16.76
C ALA A 178 -7.41 -1.20 17.01
N VAL A 179 -8.62 -1.66 17.35
CA VAL A 179 -8.92 -3.09 17.53
C VAL A 179 -8.61 -3.87 16.27
N LEU A 180 -8.99 -3.38 15.09
CA LEU A 180 -8.71 -4.07 13.83
C LEU A 180 -7.22 -4.05 13.48
N CYS A 181 -6.51 -2.97 13.80
CA CYS A 181 -5.05 -2.86 13.67
C CYS A 181 -4.34 -3.87 14.58
N LEU A 182 -4.74 -3.98 15.85
CA LEU A 182 -4.22 -4.96 16.80
C LEU A 182 -4.55 -6.40 16.38
N ALA A 183 -5.78 -6.66 15.91
CA ALA A 183 -6.17 -7.98 15.40
C ALA A 183 -5.33 -8.36 14.16
N SER A 184 -5.02 -7.39 13.29
CA SER A 184 -4.09 -7.59 12.18
C SER A 184 -2.70 -7.98 12.70
N GLN A 185 -2.13 -7.24 13.64
CA GLN A 185 -0.81 -7.50 14.23
C GLN A 185 -0.68 -8.90 14.86
N TRP A 186 -1.70 -9.34 15.60
CA TRP A 186 -1.60 -10.53 16.45
C TRP A 186 -2.27 -11.78 15.89
N VAL A 187 -3.16 -11.64 14.89
CA VAL A 187 -3.93 -12.75 14.33
C VAL A 187 -3.74 -12.82 12.82
N PHE A 188 -4.30 -11.87 12.06
CA PHE A 188 -4.39 -12.01 10.60
C PHE A 188 -3.01 -12.01 9.93
N ASN A 189 -2.11 -11.11 10.33
CA ASN A 189 -0.77 -10.98 9.76
C ASN A 189 0.15 -12.17 10.08
N ARG A 190 -0.25 -13.08 10.97
CA ARG A 190 0.54 -14.26 11.32
C ARG A 190 0.38 -15.41 10.34
N ASN A 191 -0.74 -15.48 9.63
CA ASN A 191 -0.98 -16.53 8.65
C ASN A 191 -0.47 -16.08 7.27
N PRO A 192 0.63 -16.63 6.74
CA PRO A 192 1.18 -16.22 5.43
C PRO A 192 0.17 -16.29 4.29
N ASP A 193 -0.73 -17.29 4.31
CA ASP A 193 -1.78 -17.47 3.28
C ASP A 193 -2.86 -16.38 3.35
N GLY A 194 -2.85 -15.57 4.41
CA GLY A 194 -3.73 -14.41 4.54
C GLY A 194 -3.33 -13.22 3.67
N ASP A 195 -2.21 -13.27 2.96
CA ASP A 195 -1.67 -12.14 2.20
C ASP A 195 -2.50 -11.74 0.96
N VAL A 196 -3.58 -12.47 0.67
CA VAL A 196 -4.60 -12.12 -0.33
C VAL A 196 -5.73 -11.24 0.23
N TRP A 197 -5.78 -11.07 1.56
CA TRP A 197 -6.83 -10.33 2.27
C TRP A 197 -6.35 -9.02 2.89
N ALA A 198 -7.14 -7.96 2.76
CA ALA A 198 -6.89 -6.67 3.41
C ALA A 198 -6.60 -6.76 4.92
N LEU A 199 -7.28 -7.67 5.64
CA LEU A 199 -7.10 -7.83 7.10
C LEU A 199 -5.66 -8.18 7.49
N TYR A 200 -4.91 -8.85 6.61
CA TYR A 200 -3.50 -9.15 6.82
C TYR A 200 -2.64 -7.89 6.85
N PHE A 201 -3.01 -6.87 6.07
CA PHE A 201 -2.27 -5.59 5.91
C PHE A 201 -2.90 -4.42 6.65
N PHE A 202 -4.00 -4.67 7.37
CA PHE A 202 -4.71 -3.62 8.10
C PHE A 202 -3.86 -3.02 9.23
N GLU A 203 -2.83 -3.71 9.70
CA GLU A 203 -1.84 -3.12 10.62
C GLU A 203 -1.25 -1.81 10.08
N SER A 204 -0.61 -1.87 8.92
CA SER A 204 0.12 -0.75 8.32
C SER A 204 -0.84 0.35 7.89
N TYR A 205 -1.91 -0.04 7.21
CA TYR A 205 -2.95 0.87 6.76
C TYR A 205 -3.69 1.52 7.95
N GLY A 206 -4.00 0.72 8.97
CA GLY A 206 -4.63 1.14 10.21
C GLY A 206 -3.75 2.08 11.03
N LEU A 207 -2.43 1.85 11.11
CA LEU A 207 -1.49 2.79 11.74
C LEU A 207 -1.54 4.16 11.07
N GLY A 208 -1.54 4.20 9.74
CA GLY A 208 -1.75 5.44 8.99
C GLY A 208 -3.09 6.10 9.31
N ALA A 209 -4.17 5.33 9.33
CA ALA A 209 -5.50 5.83 9.66
C ALA A 209 -5.58 6.42 11.07
N VAL A 210 -5.05 5.72 12.07
CA VAL A 210 -4.96 6.17 13.47
C VAL A 210 -4.08 7.41 13.58
N LEU A 211 -2.98 7.49 12.82
CA LEU A 211 -2.13 8.68 12.75
C LEU A 211 -2.90 9.92 12.26
N ALA A 212 -3.78 9.78 11.27
CA ALA A 212 -4.61 10.89 10.81
C ALA A 212 -5.51 11.43 11.93
N TYR A 213 -6.13 10.56 12.74
CA TYR A 213 -6.88 10.96 13.93
C TYR A 213 -6.00 11.64 14.98
N ALA A 214 -4.79 11.12 15.22
CA ALA A 214 -3.85 11.69 16.18
C ALA A 214 -3.33 13.09 15.77
N MET A 215 -3.30 13.36 14.46
CA MET A 215 -2.80 14.61 13.87
C MET A 215 -3.86 15.68 13.67
N HIS A 216 -5.11 15.29 13.40
CA HIS A 216 -6.18 16.20 12.99
C HIS A 216 -7.40 16.16 13.92
N ASP A 217 -7.23 15.73 15.17
CA ASP A 217 -8.30 15.54 16.15
C ASP A 217 -9.39 16.62 16.05
N PRO A 218 -10.55 16.31 15.46
CA PRO A 218 -11.55 17.33 15.16
C PRO A 218 -12.23 17.91 16.41
N ARG A 219 -12.06 17.30 17.59
CA ARG A 219 -12.84 17.65 18.81
C ARG A 219 -12.09 17.53 20.14
N GLY A 220 -10.84 17.08 20.19
CA GLY A 220 -10.00 17.09 21.40
C GLY A 220 -10.35 16.07 22.50
N ASN A 221 -11.38 15.24 22.28
CA ASN A 221 -11.99 14.41 23.33
C ASN A 221 -11.53 12.95 23.32
N VAL A 222 -10.70 12.53 22.36
CA VAL A 222 -10.30 11.13 22.20
C VAL A 222 -8.78 11.03 22.36
N PRO A 223 -8.23 10.08 23.14
CA PRO A 223 -6.79 9.97 23.37
C PRO A 223 -6.05 9.38 22.14
N ALA A 224 -6.22 9.99 20.96
CA ALA A 224 -5.77 9.42 19.70
C ALA A 224 -4.26 9.22 19.61
N ARG A 225 -3.49 10.10 20.25
CA ARG A 225 -2.04 9.93 20.40
C ARG A 225 -1.69 8.71 21.26
N GLY A 226 -2.44 8.48 22.34
CA GLY A 226 -2.27 7.29 23.19
C GLY A 226 -2.62 6.00 22.45
N VAL A 227 -3.70 6.02 21.67
CA VAL A 227 -4.08 4.89 20.81
C VAL A 227 -3.02 4.62 19.73
N LEU A 228 -2.48 5.67 19.11
CA LEU A 228 -1.39 5.53 18.14
C LEU A 228 -0.15 4.89 18.77
N LEU A 229 0.28 5.41 19.91
CA LEU A 229 1.43 4.87 20.64
C LEU A 229 1.20 3.41 21.04
N LEU A 230 0.00 3.06 21.50
CA LEU A 230 -0.38 1.67 21.79
C LEU A 230 -0.21 0.78 20.55
N CYS A 231 -0.77 1.18 19.41
CA CYS A 231 -0.67 0.40 18.17
C CYS A 231 0.79 0.27 17.69
N MET A 232 1.60 1.33 17.80
CA MET A 232 3.02 1.31 17.43
C MET A 232 3.84 0.41 18.37
N CYS A 233 3.68 0.54 19.69
CA CYS A 233 4.37 -0.31 20.66
C CYS A 233 3.96 -1.77 20.48
N SER A 234 2.67 -2.03 20.27
CA SER A 234 2.15 -3.37 19.98
C SER A 234 2.74 -3.95 18.70
N ALA A 235 2.87 -3.18 17.62
CA ALA A 235 3.53 -3.61 16.38
C ALA A 235 5.00 -3.98 16.59
N VAL A 236 5.74 -3.20 17.38
CA VAL A 236 7.13 -3.51 17.74
C VAL A 236 7.20 -4.82 18.53
N VAL A 237 6.40 -4.96 19.59
CA VAL A 237 6.37 -6.17 20.41
C VAL A 237 5.98 -7.40 19.56
N ALA A 238 4.92 -7.29 18.75
CA ALA A 238 4.45 -8.36 17.89
C ALA A 238 5.49 -8.73 16.80
N GLY A 239 6.23 -7.75 16.29
CA GLY A 239 7.29 -7.94 15.29
C GLY A 239 8.58 -8.51 15.87
N LEU A 240 8.84 -8.34 17.17
CA LEU A 240 9.98 -8.93 17.89
C LEU A 240 9.68 -10.35 18.36
N ILE A 241 8.48 -10.61 18.90
CA ILE A 241 8.08 -11.97 19.34
C ILE A 241 7.91 -12.90 18.15
N TYR A 242 7.31 -12.41 17.06
CA TYR A 242 7.15 -13.13 15.81
C TYR A 242 7.85 -12.31 14.72
N PRO A 243 9.13 -12.63 14.39
CA PRO A 243 9.96 -11.85 13.47
C PRO A 243 9.26 -11.50 12.16
N ARG A 244 8.81 -10.24 12.07
CA ARG A 244 8.04 -9.72 10.93
C ARG A 244 8.52 -8.30 10.61
N PRO A 245 9.57 -8.15 9.79
CA PRO A 245 10.19 -6.85 9.48
C PRO A 245 9.19 -5.80 8.96
N ARG A 246 8.13 -6.24 8.28
CA ARG A 246 7.04 -5.39 7.80
C ARG A 246 6.44 -4.48 8.88
N LEU A 247 6.25 -5.00 10.11
CA LEU A 247 5.64 -4.24 11.21
C LEU A 247 6.57 -3.10 11.67
N LEU A 248 7.87 -3.38 11.75
CA LEU A 248 8.86 -2.37 12.13
C LEU A 248 8.96 -1.26 11.08
N ILE A 249 8.83 -1.60 9.80
CA ILE A 249 8.79 -0.62 8.71
C ILE A 249 7.51 0.21 8.79
N SER A 250 6.35 -0.39 9.05
CA SER A 250 5.09 0.34 9.27
C SER A 250 5.24 1.37 10.40
N VAL A 251 5.83 0.97 11.53
CA VAL A 251 6.11 1.83 12.68
C VAL A 251 7.08 2.95 12.32
N ALA A 252 8.17 2.64 11.63
CA ALA A 252 9.17 3.64 11.23
C ALA A 252 8.56 4.69 10.28
N VAL A 253 7.79 4.27 9.28
CA VAL A 253 7.08 5.18 8.36
C VAL A 253 6.07 6.03 9.12
N CYS A 254 5.28 5.41 10.01
CA CYS A 254 4.31 6.12 10.81
C CYS A 254 4.96 7.19 11.70
N ALA A 255 6.09 6.87 12.35
CA ALA A 255 6.87 7.82 13.15
C ALA A 255 7.43 8.98 12.30
N LEU A 256 7.98 8.66 11.11
CA LEU A 256 8.47 9.65 10.17
C LEU A 256 7.37 10.61 9.71
N LEU A 257 6.18 10.09 9.38
CA LEU A 257 5.03 10.92 9.02
C LEU A 257 4.56 11.78 10.20
N TRP A 258 4.44 11.20 11.40
CA TRP A 258 4.04 11.94 12.59
C TRP A 258 4.97 13.13 12.88
N TRP A 259 6.28 12.91 12.73
CA TRP A 259 7.26 13.96 12.96
C TRP A 259 7.34 14.98 11.80
N GLY A 260 7.30 14.51 10.55
CA GLY A 260 7.83 15.26 9.42
C GLY A 260 6.82 15.68 8.34
N VAL A 261 5.58 15.18 8.35
CA VAL A 261 4.64 15.34 7.22
C VAL A 261 4.39 16.80 6.83
N TYR A 262 4.42 17.73 7.78
CA TYR A 262 4.26 19.19 7.56
C TYR A 262 5.54 20.00 7.79
N ARG A 263 6.65 19.36 8.19
CA ARG A 263 7.88 20.07 8.59
C ARG A 263 8.93 20.12 7.48
N TRP A 264 9.02 19.09 6.65
CA TRP A 264 10.07 19.02 5.64
C TRP A 264 9.73 19.88 4.42
N ARG A 265 10.53 20.92 4.20
CA ARG A 265 10.42 21.85 3.08
C ARG A 265 11.73 21.87 2.29
N PRO A 266 11.91 20.97 1.31
CA PRO A 266 13.11 20.95 0.48
C PRO A 266 13.18 22.18 -0.46
N PRO A 267 14.36 22.49 -1.03
CA PRO A 267 14.51 23.54 -2.03
C PRO A 267 13.56 23.34 -3.23
N ALA A 268 13.14 24.44 -3.87
CA ALA A 268 12.13 24.42 -4.93
C ALA A 268 12.47 23.49 -6.11
N ALA A 269 13.75 23.33 -6.44
CA ALA A 269 14.19 22.39 -7.48
C ALA A 269 13.91 20.93 -7.09
N LEU A 270 14.30 20.53 -5.87
CA LEU A 270 14.07 19.19 -5.35
C LEU A 270 12.57 18.93 -5.16
N SER A 271 11.83 19.90 -4.64
CA SER A 271 10.37 19.83 -4.51
C SER A 271 9.68 19.52 -5.84
N ARG A 272 9.98 20.27 -6.91
CA ARG A 272 9.43 20.03 -8.26
C ARG A 272 9.86 18.68 -8.85
N TRP A 273 11.07 18.23 -8.56
CA TRP A 273 11.52 16.91 -8.98
C TRP A 273 10.74 15.80 -8.27
N LEU A 274 10.64 15.86 -6.94
CA LEU A 274 9.90 14.90 -6.11
C LEU A 274 8.44 14.79 -6.53
N GLN A 275 7.78 15.93 -6.78
CA GLN A 275 6.38 15.94 -7.20
C GLN A 275 6.19 15.21 -8.52
N ARG A 276 7.01 15.52 -9.54
CA ARG A 276 6.94 14.86 -10.84
C ARG A 276 7.17 13.36 -10.74
N GLN A 277 8.17 12.94 -9.95
CA GLN A 277 8.46 11.52 -9.76
C GLN A 277 7.35 10.80 -8.97
N SER A 278 6.80 11.45 -7.94
CA SER A 278 5.68 10.93 -7.14
C SER A 278 4.40 10.77 -7.96
N ASP A 279 4.16 11.69 -8.90
CA ASP A 279 3.00 11.64 -9.81
C ASP A 279 3.14 10.48 -10.83
N ALA A 280 4.37 10.19 -11.27
CA ALA A 280 4.67 9.06 -12.14
C ALA A 280 4.77 7.70 -11.40
N SER A 281 4.90 7.71 -10.06
CA SER A 281 5.18 6.51 -9.27
C SER A 281 4.11 5.43 -9.39
N TYR A 282 2.84 5.80 -9.55
CA TYR A 282 1.77 4.80 -9.74
C TYR A 282 1.92 4.09 -11.09
N SER A 283 2.17 4.83 -12.17
CA SER A 283 2.40 4.25 -13.49
C SER A 283 3.61 3.33 -13.47
N LEU A 284 4.75 3.79 -12.93
CA LEU A 284 5.94 2.96 -12.75
C LEU A 284 5.63 1.68 -11.96
N PHE A 285 4.83 1.80 -10.91
CA PHE A 285 4.43 0.67 -10.06
C PHE A 285 3.55 -0.35 -10.80
N VAL A 286 2.66 0.05 -11.70
CA VAL A 286 1.80 -0.91 -12.41
C VAL A 286 2.42 -1.46 -13.69
N THR A 287 3.37 -0.74 -14.31
CA THR A 287 3.98 -1.14 -15.58
C THR A 287 5.28 -1.92 -15.43
N HIS A 288 5.92 -1.96 -14.26
CA HIS A 288 7.12 -2.78 -14.09
C HIS A 288 6.74 -4.27 -14.11
N PHE A 289 7.37 -4.99 -15.03
CA PHE A 289 7.23 -6.42 -15.25
C PHE A 289 8.63 -7.03 -15.14
#